data_AF-A0A1I4D2M5-F1
#
_entry.id   AF-A0A1I4D2M5-F1
#
_cell.length_a   1.000
_cell.length_b   1.000
_cell.length_c   1.000
_cell.angle_alpha   90.00
_cell.angle_beta   90.00
_cell.angle_gamma   90.00
#
_symmetry.space_group_name_H-M   'P 1'
#
loop_
_entity.id
_entity.type
_entity.pdbx_description
1 polymer ?
#
loop_
_entity_poly.entity_id
_entity_poly.type
_entity_poly.pdbx_seq_one_letter_code
_entity_poly.pdbx_strand_id
1 'polypeptide(L)' 'MFESQQRDDIEALMKADAEFRRLYQHHKELDSKVHDAEIGVLPIDDATLMGMKREKLQAKERLQRMWTDKAHLIN' A
#
# COMPACT_ATOMS: atom_id res chain seq x y z
N MET A 1 -11.33 16.23 -14.68
CA MET A 1 -12.13 15.03 -15.04
C MET A 1 -11.32 13.73 -15.09
N PHE A 2 -9.99 13.75 -14.91
CA PHE A 2 -9.12 12.56 -15.05
C PHE A 2 -8.74 11.85 -13.73
N GLU A 3 -9.12 12.41 -12.58
CA GLU A 3 -8.79 11.86 -11.26
C GLU A 3 -9.85 10.90 -10.71
N SER A 4 -11.11 11.02 -11.16
CA SER A 4 -12.21 10.15 -10.73
C SER A 4 -12.07 8.75 -11.32
N GLN A 5 -11.68 8.65 -12.59
CA GLN A 5 -11.51 7.37 -13.28
C GLN A 5 -10.52 6.47 -12.53
N GLN A 6 -9.35 7.00 -12.16
CA GLN A 6 -8.37 6.23 -11.37
C GLN A 6 -8.90 5.82 -10.01
N ARG A 7 -9.76 6.62 -9.36
CA ARG A 7 -10.36 6.24 -8.07
C ARG A 7 -11.39 5.14 -8.24
N ASP A 8 -12.28 5.25 -9.23
CA ASP A 8 -13.27 4.22 -9.55
C ASP A 8 -12.60 2.93 -10.00
N ASP A 9 -11.55 2.99 -10.82
CA ASP A 9 -10.75 1.84 -11.21
C ASP A 9 -10.03 1.21 -10.00
N ILE A 10 -9.45 2.03 -9.11
CA ILE A 10 -8.83 1.56 -7.86
C ILE A 10 -9.88 0.94 -6.92
N GLU A 11 -11.07 1.53 -6.79
CA GLU A 11 -12.16 1.00 -5.96
C GLU A 11 -12.74 -0.28 -6.56
N ALA A 12 -12.90 -0.36 -7.88
CA ALA A 12 -13.32 -1.55 -8.60
C ALA A 12 -12.29 -2.67 -8.45
N LEU A 13 -11.00 -2.37 -8.57
CA LEU A 13 -9.90 -3.30 -8.30
C LEU A 13 -9.84 -3.72 -6.83
N MET A 14 -10.03 -2.79 -5.88
CA MET A 14 -10.13 -3.12 -4.46
C MET A 14 -11.33 -4.01 -4.14
N LYS A 15 -12.45 -3.86 -4.87
CA LYS A 15 -13.62 -4.73 -4.76
C LYS A 15 -13.41 -6.08 -5.43
N ALA A 16 -12.75 -6.09 -6.58
CA ALA A 16 -12.51 -7.30 -7.37
C ALA A 16 -11.40 -8.16 -6.77
N ASP A 17 -10.44 -7.56 -6.06
CA ASP A 17 -9.25 -8.23 -5.55
C ASP A 17 -9.10 -8.00 -4.05
N ALA A 18 -9.60 -8.99 -3.28
CA ALA A 18 -9.52 -8.97 -1.82
C ALA A 18 -8.07 -9.03 -1.31
N GLU A 19 -7.14 -9.58 -2.09
CA GLU A 19 -5.72 -9.57 -1.76
C GLU A 19 -5.15 -8.16 -1.87
N PHE A 20 -5.43 -7.45 -2.96
CA PHE A 20 -5.04 -6.03 -3.12
C PHE A 20 -5.56 -5.17 -1.96
N ARG A 21 -6.83 -5.36 -1.58
CA ARG A 21 -7.43 -4.64 -0.44
C ARG A 21 -6.72 -4.96 0.88
N ARG A 22 -6.40 -6.23 1.15
CA ARG A 22 -5.66 -6.63 2.36
C ARG A 22 -4.25 -6.04 2.38
N LEU A 23 -3.55 -6.08 1.24
CA LEU A 23 -2.20 -5.54 1.11
C LEU A 23 -2.18 -4.02 1.31
N TYR A 24 -3.19 -3.31 0.79
CA TYR A 24 -3.34 -1.88 0.99
C TYR A 24 -3.64 -1.51 2.44
N GLN A 25 -4.53 -2.26 3.11
CA GLN A 25 -4.79 -2.08 4.54
C GLN A 25 -3.53 -2.32 5.36
N HIS A 26 -2.80 -3.40 5.07
CA HIS A 26 -1.55 -3.73 5.74
C HIS A 26 -0.49 -2.65 5.54
N HIS A 27 -0.34 -2.12 4.32
CA HIS A 27 0.52 -0.98 4.04
C HIS A 27 0.13 0.25 4.87
N LYS A 28 -1.17 0.55 4.98
CA LYS A 28 -1.67 1.69 5.76
C LYS A 28 -1.42 1.52 7.26
N GLU A 29 -1.60 0.31 7.79
CA GLU A 29 -1.26 0.00 9.18
C GLU A 29 0.25 0.13 9.45
N LEU A 30 1.09 -0.35 8.52
CA LEU A 30 2.54 -0.19 8.61
C LEU A 30 2.93 1.30 8.54
N ASP A 31 2.30 2.07 7.67
CA ASP A 31 2.54 3.49 7.53
C ASP A 31 2.16 4.26 8.81
N SER A 32 1.01 3.94 9.40
CA SER A 32 0.64 4.47 10.72
C SER A 32 1.68 4.12 11.78
N LYS A 33 2.14 2.87 11.85
CA LYS A 33 3.17 2.47 12.82
C LYS A 33 4.50 3.18 12.61
N VAL A 34 4.92 3.37 11.36
CA VAL A 34 6.12 4.17 11.02
C VAL A 34 5.92 5.62 11.44
N HIS A 35 4.74 6.18 11.18
CA HIS A 35 4.44 7.54 11.58
C HIS A 35 4.50 7.67 13.10
N ASP A 36 3.80 6.84 13.86
CA ASP A 36 3.84 6.81 15.33
C ASP A 36 5.26 6.65 15.89
N ALA A 37 6.12 5.88 15.21
CA ALA A 37 7.54 5.80 15.51
C ALA A 37 8.31 7.10 15.22
N GLU A 38 8.06 7.73 14.07
CA GLU A 38 8.71 8.99 13.66
C GLU A 38 8.32 10.18 14.54
N ILE A 39 7.08 10.23 15.05
CA ILE A 39 6.65 11.26 16.03
C ILE A 39 7.08 10.94 17.47
N GLY A 40 7.80 9.83 17.70
CA GLY A 40 8.33 9.46 19.01
C GLY A 40 7.26 8.97 20.00
N VAL A 41 6.08 8.59 19.51
CA VAL A 41 4.99 7.99 20.30
C VAL A 41 5.35 6.56 20.70
N LEU A 42 6.09 5.85 19.85
CA LEU A 42 6.63 4.53 20.14
C LEU A 42 8.17 4.55 20.08
N PRO A 43 8.88 4.06 21.11
CA PRO A 43 10.31 3.85 21.05
C PRO A 43 10.59 2.68 20.11
N ILE A 44 10.77 3.00 18.83
CA ILE A 44 11.15 2.05 17.78
C ILE A 44 12.58 2.36 17.38
N ASP A 45 13.44 1.34 17.43
CA ASP A 45 14.82 1.43 16.94
C ASP A 45 14.88 1.80 15.45
N ASP A 46 15.86 2.61 15.06
CA ASP A 46 16.13 3.00 13.67
C ASP A 46 16.21 1.79 12.70
N ALA A 47 16.71 0.66 13.18
CA ALA A 47 16.75 -0.60 12.43
C ALA A 47 15.34 -1.12 12.07
N THR A 48 14.41 -1.01 13.00
CA THR A 48 13.00 -1.39 12.81
C THR A 48 12.29 -0.38 11.91
N LEU A 49 12.58 0.92 12.04
CA LEU A 49 12.04 1.96 11.17
C LEU A 49 12.49 1.76 9.71
N MET A 50 13.77 1.42 9.49
CA MET A 50 14.29 1.05 8.18
C MET A 50 13.64 -0.22 7.62
N GLY A 51 13.38 -1.21 8.47
CA GLY A 51 12.63 -2.43 8.11
C GLY A 51 11.22 -2.11 7.63
N MET A 52 10.49 -1.28 8.39
CA MET A 52 9.13 -0.87 8.04
C MET A 52 9.08 -0.02 6.76
N LYS A 53 10.04 0.88 6.53
CA LYS A 53 10.16 1.63 5.26
C LYS A 53 10.37 0.69 4.07
N ARG A 54 11.14 -0.38 4.25
CA ARG A 54 11.31 -1.45 3.25
C ARG A 54 10.03 -2.25 3.03
N GLU A 55 9.32 -2.63 4.08
CA GLU A 55 8.04 -3.33 3.96
C GLU A 55 6.98 -2.45 3.26
N LYS A 56 6.94 -1.16 3.58
CA LYS A 56 6.09 -0.19 2.88
C LYS A 56 6.41 -0.15 1.38
N LEU A 57 7.71 -0.11 1.04
CA LEU A 57 8.15 -0.14 -0.35
C LEU A 57 7.76 -1.46 -1.03
N GLN A 58 7.98 -2.61 -0.38
CA GLN A 58 7.60 -3.91 -0.92
C GLN A 58 6.10 -4.05 -1.11
N ALA A 59 5.29 -3.57 -0.16
CA ALA A 59 3.84 -3.57 -0.28
C ALA A 59 3.39 -2.70 -1.46
N LYS A 60 4.00 -1.52 -1.64
CA LYS A 60 3.76 -0.66 -2.81
C LYS A 60 4.17 -1.33 -4.11
N GLU A 61 5.33 -1.96 -4.18
CA GLU A 61 5.78 -2.70 -5.37
C GLU A 61 4.86 -3.88 -5.70
N ARG A 62 4.34 -4.58 -4.68
CA ARG A 62 3.39 -5.69 -4.85
C ARG A 62 2.05 -5.19 -5.37
N LEU A 63 1.54 -4.08 -4.80
CA LEU A 63 0.35 -3.40 -5.29
C LEU A 63 0.55 -2.94 -6.74
N GLN A 64 1.70 -2.34 -7.08
CA GLN A 64 2.01 -1.95 -8.45
C GLN A 64 2.07 -3.13 -9.40
N ARG A 65 2.72 -4.25 -9.03
CA ARG A 65 2.75 -5.46 -9.87
C ARG A 65 1.36 -6.04 -10.10
N MET A 66 0.55 -6.16 -9.05
CA MET A 66 -0.84 -6.62 -9.17
C MET A 66 -1.65 -5.67 -10.07
N TRP A 67 -1.43 -4.37 -9.94
CA TRP A 67 -2.09 -3.39 -10.79
C TRP A 67 -1.64 -3.50 -12.26
N THR A 68 -0.34 -3.60 -12.53
CA THR A 68 0.19 -3.76 -13.89
C THR A 68 -0.26 -5.06 -14.53
N ASP A 69 -0.27 -6.17 -13.78
CA ASP A 69 -0.76 -7.47 -14.25
C ASP A 69 -2.25 -7.42 -14.63
N LYS A 70 -3.08 -6.83 -13.77
CA LYS A 70 -4.52 -6.67 -14.03
C LYS A 70 -4.82 -5.64 -15.12
N ALA A 71 -4.10 -4.53 -15.17
CA ALA A 71 -4.24 -3.54 -16.23
C ALA A 71 -3.89 -4.13 -17.61
N HIS A 72 -2.97 -5.09 -17.66
CA HIS A 72 -2.67 -5.83 -18.89
C HIS A 72 -3.78 -6.81 -19.31
N LEU A 73 -4.57 -7.32 -18.36
CA LEU A 73 -5.66 -8.27 -18.61
C LEU A 73 -6.97 -7.60 -19.05
N ILE A 74 -7.10 -6.28 -18.88
CA ILE A 74 -8.32 -5.51 -19.21
C ILE A 74 -8.20 -4.80 -20.58
N ASN A 75 -7.07 -4.96 -21.29
CA ASN A 75 -6.84 -4.45 -22.64
C ASN A 75 -6.77 -5.58 -23.67
#